data_AF-A0A524MBJ2-F1
#
_entry.id   AF-A0A524MBJ2-F1
#
_cell.length_a   1.000
_cell.length_b   1.000
_cell.length_c   1.000
_cell.angle_alpha   90.00
_cell.angle_beta   90.00
_cell.angle_gamma   90.00
#
_symmetry.space_group_name_H-M   'P 1'
#
loop_
_entity.id
_entity.type
_entity.pdbx_description
1 polymer ?
#
loop_
_entity_poly.entity_id
_entity_poly.type
_entity_poly.pdbx_seq_one_letter_code
_entity_poly.pdbx_strand_id
1 'polypeptide(L)'
;MPMVELVAQKALERNPDIGLDVVDLIVLLWMFSNPYDNHRRQLSSMRNILKMSETMQTPGGGLDVSEEEITQIVLGSLQKLKKKKLVYIQSAGVHYIKGTLTESGIKLVNDSVGTPLLKRVTAEFGNNP
;
A
#
# COMPACT_ATOMS: atom_id res chain seq x y z
N MET A 1 -11.39 -6.35 9.72
CA MET A 1 -10.63 -5.96 8.52
C MET A 1 -10.29 -4.48 8.58
N PRO A 2 -9.00 -4.08 8.54
CA PRO A 2 -8.60 -2.68 8.45
C PRO A 2 -9.24 -1.95 7.27
N MET A 3 -9.57 -0.68 7.43
CA MET A 3 -10.21 0.13 6.37
C MET A 3 -9.41 0.14 5.06
N VAL A 4 -8.08 0.19 5.13
CA VAL A 4 -7.19 0.12 3.97
C VAL A 4 -7.33 -1.19 3.18
N GLU A 5 -7.46 -2.33 3.87
CA GLU A 5 -7.60 -3.63 3.22
C GLU A 5 -8.96 -3.76 2.54
N LEU A 6 -10.03 -3.27 3.18
CA LEU A 6 -11.35 -3.21 2.56
C LEU A 6 -11.33 -2.37 1.27
N VAL A 7 -10.60 -1.25 1.28
CA VAL A 7 -10.45 -0.41 0.09
C VAL A 7 -9.64 -1.11 -1.01
N ALA A 8 -8.57 -1.81 -0.65
CA ALA A 8 -7.77 -2.60 -1.58
C ALA A 8 -8.59 -3.74 -2.21
N GLN A 9 -9.41 -4.45 -1.42
CA GLN A 9 -10.30 -5.49 -1.92
C GLN A 9 -11.32 -4.92 -2.91
N LYS A 10 -11.98 -3.80 -2.59
CA LYS A 10 -12.91 -3.14 -3.52
C LYS A 10 -12.24 -2.66 -4.81
N ALA A 11 -10.99 -2.21 -4.70
CA ALA A 11 -10.20 -1.83 -5.87
C ALA A 11 -9.93 -3.04 -6.78
N LEU A 12 -9.62 -4.20 -6.19
CA LEU A 12 -9.42 -5.44 -6.92
C LEU A 12 -10.72 -5.95 -7.58
N GLU A 13 -11.84 -5.94 -6.85
CA GLU A 13 -13.15 -6.34 -7.37
C GLU A 13 -13.59 -5.52 -8.60
N ARG A 14 -13.30 -4.21 -8.58
CA ARG A 14 -13.60 -3.31 -9.70
C ARG A 14 -12.66 -3.47 -10.88
N ASN A 15 -11.48 -4.01 -10.65
CA ASN A 15 -10.44 -4.13 -11.66
C ASN A 15 -9.78 -5.52 -11.58
N PRO A 16 -10.51 -6.62 -11.88
CA PRO A 16 -10.03 -7.98 -11.65
C PRO A 16 -8.78 -8.35 -12.47
N ASP A 17 -8.63 -7.76 -13.67
CA ASP A 17 -7.56 -8.10 -14.61
C ASP A 17 -6.31 -7.21 -14.48
N ILE A 18 -6.21 -6.38 -13.43
CA ILE A 18 -5.06 -5.47 -13.28
C ILE A 18 -3.75 -6.21 -12.99
N GLY A 19 -3.82 -7.49 -12.64
CA GLY A 19 -2.67 -8.32 -12.30
C GLY A 19 -1.92 -7.82 -11.06
N LEU A 20 -2.65 -7.25 -10.10
CA LEU A 20 -2.20 -6.88 -8.76
C LEU A 20 -3.00 -7.68 -7.75
N ASP A 21 -2.40 -7.96 -6.61
CA ASP A 21 -3.10 -8.56 -5.46
C ASP A 21 -3.48 -7.48 -4.43
N VAL A 22 -4.15 -7.92 -3.36
CA VAL A 22 -4.59 -7.03 -2.27
C VAL A 22 -3.39 -6.33 -1.62
N VAL A 23 -2.26 -7.01 -1.44
CA VAL A 23 -1.05 -6.44 -0.82
C VAL A 23 -0.46 -5.35 -1.70
N ASP A 24 -0.37 -5.57 -3.01
CA ASP A 24 0.08 -4.55 -3.96
C ASP A 24 -0.79 -3.29 -3.91
N LEU A 25 -2.10 -3.47 -3.81
CA LEU A 25 -3.06 -2.37 -3.73
C LEU A 25 -2.97 -1.63 -2.39
N ILE A 26 -2.77 -2.35 -1.29
CA ILE A 26 -2.46 -1.74 0.02
C ILE A 26 -1.18 -0.89 -0.08
N VAL A 27 -0.11 -1.41 -0.70
CA VAL A 27 1.15 -0.67 -0.90
C VAL A 27 0.93 0.54 -1.81
N LEU A 28 0.10 0.44 -2.85
CA LEU A 28 -0.25 1.57 -3.72
C LEU A 28 -1.03 2.66 -2.96
N LEU A 29 -1.98 2.28 -2.12
CA LEU A 29 -2.74 3.20 -1.26
C LEU A 29 -1.84 3.86 -0.20
N TRP A 30 -0.89 3.12 0.36
CA TRP A 30 0.15 3.67 1.22
C TRP A 30 1.07 4.63 0.46
N MET A 31 1.35 4.40 -0.82
CA MET A 31 2.06 5.35 -1.67
C MET A 31 1.21 6.58 -2.05
N PHE A 32 -0.10 6.49 -1.93
CA PHE A 32 -1.06 7.58 -2.17
C PHE A 32 -1.26 8.49 -0.97
N SER A 33 -1.22 7.95 0.25
CA SER A 33 -1.35 8.74 1.47
C SER A 33 -0.26 9.82 1.54
N ASN A 34 -0.53 10.98 2.15
CA ASN A 34 0.35 12.16 2.04
C ASN A 34 1.82 11.81 2.39
N PRO A 35 2.80 11.99 1.47
CA PRO A 35 4.19 11.70 1.77
C PRO A 35 4.73 12.65 2.86
N TYR A 36 5.64 12.17 3.72
CA TYR A 36 6.46 13.08 4.52
C TYR A 36 7.26 14.00 3.58
N ASP A 37 7.73 15.15 4.10
CA ASP A 37 8.56 16.10 3.35
C ASP A 37 9.65 15.36 2.53
N ASN A 38 9.70 15.64 1.22
CA ASN A 38 10.63 15.08 0.22
C ASN A 38 10.31 13.70 -0.39
N HIS A 39 9.04 13.28 -0.43
CA HIS A 39 8.60 12.00 -1.02
C HIS A 39 9.24 10.78 -0.35
N ARG A 40 9.64 10.91 0.92
CA ARG A 40 10.18 9.81 1.73
C ARG A 40 9.05 9.16 2.51
N ARG A 41 9.05 7.83 2.56
CA ARG A 41 8.10 7.05 3.35
C ARG A 41 8.84 6.06 4.21
N GLN A 42 8.43 5.93 5.47
CA GLN A 42 9.03 4.97 6.39
C GLN A 42 8.43 3.58 6.18
N LEU A 43 9.28 2.57 5.99
CA LEU A 43 8.83 1.18 5.85
C LEU A 43 8.16 0.65 7.12
N SER A 44 8.52 1.18 8.31
CA SER A 44 7.83 0.87 9.58
C SER A 44 6.32 1.12 9.51
N SER A 45 5.89 2.23 8.92
CA SER A 45 4.47 2.56 8.72
C SER A 45 3.77 1.50 7.86
N MET A 46 4.37 1.12 6.73
CA MET A 46 3.83 0.07 5.88
C MET A 46 3.79 -1.29 6.60
N ARG A 47 4.85 -1.64 7.33
CA ARG A 47 4.89 -2.90 8.10
C ARG A 47 3.75 -2.96 9.12
N ASN A 48 3.48 -1.87 9.84
CA ASN A 48 2.38 -1.82 10.80
C ASN A 48 1.02 -2.04 10.11
N ILE A 49 0.80 -1.42 8.95
CA ILE A 49 -0.42 -1.63 8.16
C ILE A 49 -0.59 -3.10 7.75
N LEU A 50 0.47 -3.73 7.23
CA LEU A 50 0.42 -5.14 6.83
C LEU A 50 0.22 -6.08 8.00
N LYS A 51 0.84 -5.82 9.16
CA LYS A 51 0.60 -6.61 10.38
C LYS A 51 -0.85 -6.55 10.85
N MET A 52 -1.55 -5.44 10.60
CA MET A 52 -2.97 -5.31 10.95
C MET A 52 -3.90 -5.97 9.92
N SER A 53 -3.40 -6.29 8.73
CA SER A 53 -4.19 -6.86 7.63
C SER A 53 -4.50 -8.33 7.86
N GLU A 54 -5.76 -8.72 7.63
CA GLU A 54 -6.21 -10.11 7.69
C GLU A 54 -5.57 -10.95 6.58
N THR A 55 -5.28 -10.35 5.42
CA THR A 55 -4.55 -10.99 4.31
C THR A 55 -3.18 -11.54 4.73
N MET A 56 -2.55 -10.95 5.75
CA MET A 56 -1.25 -11.40 6.27
C MET A 56 -1.37 -12.41 7.43
N GLN A 57 -2.58 -12.66 7.92
CA GLN A 57 -2.81 -13.55 9.05
C GLN A 57 -2.93 -15.01 8.59
N THR A 58 -2.39 -15.90 9.41
CA THR A 58 -2.58 -17.35 9.29
C THR A 58 -4.02 -17.75 9.64
N PRO A 59 -4.49 -18.93 9.18
CA PRO A 59 -5.72 -19.54 9.68
C PRO A 59 -5.63 -19.79 11.20
N GLY A 60 -6.11 -18.84 12.00
CA GLY A 60 -5.88 -18.78 13.45
C GLY A 60 -5.69 -17.36 13.99
N GLY A 61 -5.55 -16.35 13.11
CA GLY A 61 -5.47 -14.93 13.46
C GLY A 61 -4.08 -14.46 13.89
N GLY A 62 -3.07 -15.32 13.80
CA GLY A 62 -1.67 -14.98 14.09
C GLY A 62 -0.91 -14.53 12.84
N LEU A 63 0.13 -13.71 13.02
CA LEU A 63 1.10 -13.41 11.97
C LEU A 63 2.26 -14.40 12.06
N ASP A 64 2.53 -15.12 10.98
CA ASP A 64 3.70 -16.01 10.83
C ASP A 64 4.65 -15.47 9.77
N VAL A 65 5.05 -14.21 9.95
CA VAL A 65 5.97 -13.48 9.07
C VAL A 65 6.87 -12.56 9.89
N SER A 66 8.17 -12.66 9.67
CA SER A 66 9.17 -11.77 10.26
C SER A 66 9.10 -10.36 9.68
N GLU A 67 9.68 -9.40 10.39
CA GLU A 67 9.75 -8.02 9.89
C GLU A 67 10.54 -7.89 8.58
N GLU A 68 11.51 -8.77 8.37
CA GLU A 68 12.35 -8.83 7.17
C GLU A 68 11.55 -9.37 6.00
N GLU A 69 10.75 -10.43 6.21
CA GLU A 69 9.83 -10.95 5.19
C GLU A 69 8.78 -9.91 4.79
N ILE A 70 8.18 -9.21 5.75
CA ILE A 70 7.23 -8.11 5.44
C ILE A 70 7.93 -7.02 4.62
N THR A 71 9.18 -6.69 4.96
CA THR A 71 9.98 -5.73 4.16
C THR A 71 10.17 -6.23 2.73
N GLN A 72 10.54 -7.49 2.53
CA GLN A 72 10.70 -8.06 1.19
C GLN A 72 9.40 -8.09 0.41
N ILE A 73 8.28 -8.39 1.05
CA ILE A 73 6.94 -8.33 0.44
C ILE A 73 6.64 -6.91 -0.08
N VAL A 74 6.85 -5.89 0.76
CA VAL A 74 6.64 -4.48 0.35
C VAL A 74 7.54 -4.11 -0.82
N LEU A 75 8.82 -4.49 -0.79
CA LEU A 75 9.76 -4.21 -1.88
C LEU A 75 9.36 -4.93 -3.17
N GLY A 76 8.90 -6.17 -3.08
CA GLY A 76 8.37 -6.96 -4.20
C GLY A 76 7.15 -6.28 -4.84
N SER A 77 6.19 -5.84 -4.03
CA SER A 77 5.03 -5.08 -4.49
C SER A 77 5.43 -3.76 -5.15
N LEU A 78 6.35 -2.99 -4.58
CA LEU A 78 6.85 -1.76 -5.19
C LEU A 78 7.51 -2.01 -6.55
N GLN A 79 8.25 -3.11 -6.71
CA GLN A 79 8.80 -3.50 -8.01
C GLN A 79 7.70 -3.85 -9.03
N LYS A 80 6.65 -4.57 -8.60
CA LYS A 80 5.51 -4.92 -9.46
C LYS A 80 4.72 -3.69 -9.89
N LEU A 81 4.43 -2.77 -8.96
CA LEU A 81 3.79 -1.48 -9.23
C LEU A 81 4.63 -0.61 -10.18
N LYS A 82 5.97 -0.60 -10.01
CA LYS A 82 6.89 0.09 -10.92
C LYS A 82 6.85 -0.50 -12.33
N LYS A 83 6.85 -1.84 -12.47
CA LYS A 83 6.73 -2.52 -13.78
C LYS A 83 5.42 -2.17 -14.49
N LYS A 84 4.33 -1.99 -13.74
CA LYS A 84 3.03 -1.52 -14.25
C LYS A 84 2.94 0.00 -14.44
N LYS A 85 4.03 0.74 -14.22
CA LYS A 85 4.12 2.20 -14.34
C LYS A 85 3.18 2.95 -13.41
N LEU A 86 2.74 2.36 -12.29
CA LEU A 86 1.84 3.00 -11.32
C LEU A 86 2.59 3.89 -10.31
N VAL A 87 3.88 3.60 -10.10
CA VAL A 87 4.75 4.36 -9.19
C VAL A 87 6.10 4.65 -9.85
N TYR A 88 6.70 5.77 -9.46
CA TYR A 88 8.10 6.08 -9.69
C TYR A 88 8.88 5.90 -8.38
N ILE A 89 9.85 4.99 -8.37
CA ILE A 89 10.72 4.74 -7.20
C ILE A 89 12.13 5.24 -7.53
N GLN A 90 12.57 6.27 -6.81
CA GLN A 90 13.91 6.83 -6.93
C GLN A 90 14.92 5.99 -6.15
N SER A 91 14.59 5.58 -4.92
CA SER A 91 15.45 4.73 -4.09
C SER A 91 14.63 3.90 -3.11
N ALA A 92 15.08 2.68 -2.84
CA ALA A 92 14.51 1.80 -1.83
C ALA A 92 15.61 1.32 -0.88
N GLY A 93 15.54 1.76 0.38
CA GLY A 93 16.46 1.33 1.44
C GLY A 93 15.76 0.46 2.48
N VAL A 94 16.50 0.07 3.52
CA VAL A 94 16.00 -0.79 4.61
C VAL A 94 14.99 -0.09 5.52
N HIS A 95 15.06 1.25 5.62
CA HIS A 95 14.18 2.03 6.50
C HIS A 95 13.20 2.92 5.74
N TYR A 96 13.59 3.42 4.57
CA TYR A 96 12.83 4.39 3.82
C TYR A 96 12.77 4.08 2.33
N ILE A 97 11.64 4.42 1.73
CA ILE A 97 11.42 4.44 0.30
C ILE A 97 11.30 5.89 -0.14
N LYS A 98 11.94 6.24 -1.26
CA LYS A 98 11.73 7.52 -1.92
C LYS A 98 11.06 7.29 -3.26
N GLY A 99 9.84 7.77 -3.40
CA GLY A 99 9.04 7.56 -4.60
C GLY A 99 7.70 8.28 -4.55
N THR A 100 7.05 8.33 -5.71
CA THR A 100 5.75 8.97 -5.89
C THR A 100 4.87 8.12 -6.81
N LEU A 101 3.57 8.38 -6.82
CA LEU A 101 2.68 7.81 -7.81
C LEU A 101 2.89 8.47 -9.17
N THR A 102 2.65 7.71 -10.23
CA THR A 102 2.46 8.29 -11.56
C THR A 102 1.02 8.76 -11.73
N GLU A 103 0.74 9.50 -12.80
CA GLU A 103 -0.64 9.86 -13.17
C GLU A 103 -1.56 8.63 -13.29
N SER A 104 -1.05 7.55 -13.88
CA SER A 104 -1.81 6.29 -13.98
C SER A 104 -2.06 5.63 -12.63
N GLY A 105 -1.12 5.74 -11.67
CA GLY A 105 -1.32 5.26 -10.30
C GLY A 105 -2.37 6.07 -9.55
N ILE A 106 -2.31 7.40 -9.66
CA ILE A 106 -3.30 8.31 -9.09
C ILE A 106 -4.68 8.01 -9.67
N LYS A 107 -4.77 7.87 -11.00
CA LYS A 107 -6.01 7.54 -11.69
C LYS A 107 -6.58 6.21 -11.21
N LEU A 108 -5.76 5.15 -11.14
CA LEU A 108 -6.21 3.85 -10.65
C LEU A 108 -6.78 3.93 -9.24
N VAL A 109 -6.11 4.65 -8.33
CA VAL A 109 -6.60 4.84 -6.95
C VAL A 109 -7.94 5.60 -6.94
N ASN A 110 -8.05 6.68 -7.71
CA ASN A 110 -9.28 7.47 -7.78
C ASN A 110 -10.47 6.71 -8.40
N ASP A 111 -10.23 5.91 -9.45
CA ASP A 111 -11.26 5.13 -10.13
C ASP A 111 -11.72 3.94 -9.25
N SER A 112 -10.80 3.41 -8.44
CA SER A 112 -11.05 2.27 -7.56
C SER A 112 -11.84 2.63 -6.30
N VAL A 113 -11.70 3.86 -5.80
CA VAL A 113 -12.23 4.24 -4.48
C VAL A 113 -13.10 5.48 -4.62
N GLY A 114 -14.41 5.33 -4.41
CA GLY A 114 -15.33 6.47 -4.37
C GLY A 114 -14.85 7.52 -3.35
N THR A 115 -14.94 8.79 -3.73
CA THR A 115 -14.38 9.98 -3.07
C THR A 115 -14.53 10.08 -1.53
N PRO A 116 -15.57 9.54 -0.87
CA PRO A 116 -15.68 9.59 0.59
C PRO A 116 -14.73 8.65 1.36
N LEU A 117 -14.44 7.45 0.83
CA LEU A 117 -13.64 6.44 1.53
C LEU A 117 -12.15 6.79 1.54
N LEU A 118 -11.66 7.35 0.43
CA LEU A 118 -10.28 7.82 0.28
C LEU A 118 -9.91 8.86 1.35
N LYS A 119 -10.79 9.83 1.63
CA LYS A 119 -10.55 10.86 2.66
C LYS A 119 -10.33 10.28 4.06
N ARG A 120 -11.07 9.22 4.42
CA ARG A 120 -10.93 8.55 5.73
C ARG A 120 -9.64 7.75 5.80
N VAL A 121 -9.34 7.00 4.74
CA VAL A 121 -8.12 6.20 4.63
C VAL A 121 -6.87 7.09 4.67
N THR A 122 -6.85 8.22 3.94
CA THR A 122 -5.74 9.18 4.00
C THR A 122 -5.58 9.84 5.36
N ALA A 123 -6.66 10.02 6.12
CA ALA A 123 -6.61 10.56 7.49
C ALA A 123 -6.04 9.53 8.49
N GLU A 124 -6.38 8.25 8.35
CA GLU A 124 -5.81 7.17 9.16
C GLU A 124 -4.32 6.96 8.88
N PHE A 125 -3.87 7.18 7.65
CA PHE A 125 -2.45 7.11 7.31
C PHE A 125 -1.62 8.31 7.81
N GLY A 126 -2.26 9.48 8.02
CA GLY A 126 -1.59 10.72 8.43
C GLY A 126 -1.56 10.97 9.93
N ASN A 127 -2.37 10.25 10.71
CA ASN A 127 -2.45 10.36 12.18
C ASN A 127 -1.87 9.11 12.84
N ASN A 128 -0.55 9.03 12.93
CA ASN A 128 0.08 8.35 14.05
C ASN A 128 0.76 9.44 14.90
N PRO A 129 0.36 9.61 16.18
CA PRO A 129 1.05 10.53 17.09
C PRO A 129 2.52 10.14 17.32
#